data_AF-A0A7S3X1W1-F1
#
_entry.id   AF-A0A7S3X1W1-F1
#
_cell.length_a   1.000
_cell.length_b   1.000
_cell.length_c   1.000
_cell.angle_alpha   90.00
_cell.angle_beta   90.00
_cell.angle_gamma   90.00
#
_symmetry.space_group_name_H-M   'P 1'
#
loop_
_entity.id
_entity.type
_entity.pdbx_description
1 polymer ?
#
loop_
_entity_poly.entity_id
_entity_poly.type
_entity_poly.pdbx_seq_one_letter_code
_entity_poly.pdbx_strand_id
1 'polypeptide(L)'
;IAGQFLGNPFTMALMFGPIVSSIAFYISRERQTRQRELMRMMGLSDSALTWSWLIMFVGLNFFITFFMNILFIVFLLKNSNFFYFWMALWWFANSVVSLGMLVAS
;
A
#
# COMPACT_ATOMS: atom_id res chain seq x y z
N ILE A 1 -20.20 8.05 -18.72
CA ILE A 1 -20.63 8.12 -17.30
C ILE A 1 -19.57 7.49 -16.38
N ALA A 2 -19.12 6.25 -16.61
CA ALA A 2 -18.07 5.61 -15.80
C ALA A 2 -16.73 6.41 -15.75
N GLY A 3 -16.33 7.02 -16.86
CA GLY A 3 -15.10 7.84 -16.92
C GLY A 3 -15.13 9.12 -16.07
N GLN A 4 -16.31 9.69 -15.78
CA GLN A 4 -16.44 10.89 -14.93
C GLN A 4 -16.33 10.55 -13.44
N PHE A 5 -16.79 9.36 -13.03
CA PHE A 5 -16.60 8.89 -11.66
C PHE A 5 -15.17 8.42 -11.41
N LEU A 6 -14.51 7.80 -12.39
CA LEU A 6 -13.12 7.34 -12.26
C LEU A 6 -12.09 8.47 -12.39
N GLY A 7 -12.44 9.59 -13.02
CA GLY A 7 -11.58 10.77 -13.12
C GLY A 7 -11.65 11.71 -11.92
N ASN A 8 -12.50 11.41 -10.92
CA ASN A 8 -12.67 12.25 -9.75
C ASN A 8 -11.56 11.91 -8.72
N PRO A 9 -10.76 12.87 -8.25
CA PRO A 9 -9.62 12.58 -7.36
C PRO A 9 -10.01 11.84 -6.08
N PHE A 10 -11.24 12.06 -5.58
CA PHE A 10 -11.78 11.36 -4.42
C PHE A 10 -11.96 9.86 -4.64
N THR A 11 -12.45 9.43 -5.80
CA THR A 11 -12.67 8.00 -6.08
C THR A 11 -11.36 7.28 -6.33
N MET A 12 -10.37 7.96 -6.94
CA MET A 12 -9.01 7.42 -7.09
C MET A 12 -8.32 7.19 -5.74
N ALA A 13 -8.54 8.08 -4.76
CA ALA A 13 -8.03 7.89 -3.40
C ALA A 13 -8.72 6.72 -2.68
N LEU A 14 -10.04 6.54 -2.85
CA LEU A 14 -10.80 5.45 -2.23
C LEU A 14 -10.38 4.05 -2.71
N MET A 15 -9.82 3.93 -3.92
CA MET A 15 -9.29 2.66 -4.44
C MET A 15 -8.14 2.09 -3.58
N PHE A 16 -7.45 2.93 -2.80
CA PHE A 16 -6.40 2.48 -1.88
C PHE A 16 -6.95 1.99 -0.52
N GLY A 17 -8.23 2.23 -0.21
CA GLY A 17 -8.86 1.82 1.05
C GLY A 17 -8.73 0.32 1.36
N PRO A 18 -9.02 -0.60 0.42
CA PRO A 18 -8.87 -2.04 0.64
C PRO A 18 -7.44 -2.48 0.95
N ILE A 19 -6.44 -1.76 0.43
CA ILE A 19 -5.03 -2.05 0.68
C ILE A 19 -4.70 -1.74 2.14
N VAL A 20 -5.13 -0.57 2.63
CA VAL A 20 -4.97 -0.18 4.04
C VAL A 20 -5.66 -1.16 4.98
N SER A 21 -6.91 -1.54 4.67
CA SER A 21 -7.65 -2.47 5.53
C SER A 21 -7.00 -3.85 5.57
N SER A 22 -6.42 -4.32 4.47
CA SER A 22 -5.71 -5.60 4.40
C SER A 22 -4.45 -5.59 5.27
N ILE A 23 -3.68 -4.49 5.23
CA ILE A 23 -2.47 -4.33 6.05
C ILE A 23 -2.83 -4.33 7.53
N ALA A 24 -3.83 -3.53 7.92
CA ALA A 24 -4.31 -3.50 9.31
C ALA A 24 -4.80 -4.87 9.76
N PHE A 25 -5.48 -5.62 8.89
CA PHE A 25 -5.92 -6.99 9.17
C PHE A 25 -4.77 -7.96 9.40
N TYR A 26 -3.72 -7.94 8.57
CA TYR A 26 -2.58 -8.86 8.74
C TYR A 26 -1.79 -8.55 10.02
N ILE A 27 -1.56 -7.27 10.33
CA ILE A 27 -0.85 -6.86 11.54
C ILE A 27 -1.66 -7.19 12.80
N SER A 28 -2.96 -6.89 12.80
CA SER A 28 -3.84 -7.25 13.93
C SER A 28 -3.96 -8.76 14.12
N ARG A 29 -3.97 -9.54 13.03
CA ARG A 29 -3.95 -11.00 13.10
C ARG A 29 -2.65 -11.54 13.70
N GLU A 30 -1.50 -10.99 13.33
CA GLU A 30 -0.20 -11.36 13.91
C GLU A 30 -0.15 -11.09 15.44
N ARG A 31 -0.82 -10.02 15.89
CA ARG A 31 -1.01 -9.71 17.31
C ARG A 31 -1.92 -10.71 18.01
N GLN A 32 -3.01 -11.15 17.37
CA GLN A 32 -3.93 -12.14 17.94
C GLN A 32 -3.30 -13.53 18.07
N THR A 33 -2.48 -13.94 17.09
CA THR A 33 -1.80 -15.25 17.09
C THR A 33 -0.57 -15.30 17.98
N ARG A 34 -0.20 -14.18 18.65
CA ARG A 34 1.04 -14.02 19.44
C ARG A 34 2.31 -14.39 18.67
N GLN A 35 2.26 -14.34 17.34
CA GLN A 35 3.41 -14.68 16.50
C GLN A 35 4.59 -13.74 16.75
N ARG A 36 4.32 -12.46 17.03
CA ARG A 36 5.35 -11.50 17.47
C ARG A 36 6.06 -11.92 18.75
N GLU A 37 5.34 -12.47 19.72
CA GLU A 37 5.95 -12.93 20.99
C GLU A 37 6.84 -14.15 20.75
N LEU A 38 6.40 -15.09 19.90
CA LEU A 38 7.22 -16.24 19.49
C LEU A 38 8.49 -15.81 18.75
N MET A 39 8.39 -14.83 17.85
CA MET A 39 9.56 -14.31 17.13
C MET A 39 10.53 -13.59 18.06
N ARG A 40 10.03 -12.86 19.07
CA ARG A 40 10.89 -12.31 20.14
C ARG A 40 11.60 -13.40 20.92
N MET A 41 10.92 -14.52 21.23
CA MET A 41 11.54 -15.67 21.88
C MET A 41 12.62 -16.34 21.02
N MET A 42 12.55 -16.20 19.68
CA MET A 42 13.57 -16.65 18.74
C MET A 42 14.75 -15.65 18.58
N GLY A 43 14.75 -14.54 19.33
CA GLY A 43 15.84 -13.55 19.32
C GLY A 43 15.71 -12.45 18.26
N LEU A 44 14.55 -12.31 17.59
CA LEU A 44 14.31 -11.20 16.67
C LEU A 44 14.03 -9.90 17.43
N SER A 45 14.64 -8.81 16.97
CA SER A 45 14.36 -7.46 17.47
C SER A 45 13.06 -6.91 16.89
N ASP A 46 12.36 -6.09 17.68
CA ASP A 46 11.10 -5.43 17.27
C ASP A 46 11.26 -4.51 16.04
N SER A 47 12.44 -3.89 15.93
CA SER A 47 12.78 -3.07 14.77
C SER A 47 12.89 -3.91 13.51
N ALA A 48 13.52 -5.09 13.56
CA ALA A 48 13.66 -5.97 12.40
C ALA A 48 12.29 -6.46 11.89
N LEU A 49 11.35 -6.73 12.79
CA LEU A 49 9.97 -7.07 12.45
C LEU A 49 9.23 -5.93 11.76
N THR A 50 9.36 -4.71 12.27
CA THR A 50 8.66 -3.56 11.69
C THR A 50 9.23 -3.21 10.31
N TRP A 51 10.55 -3.29 10.16
CA TRP A 51 11.23 -3.07 8.87
C TRP A 51 10.93 -4.14 7.83
N SER A 52 10.82 -5.42 8.23
CA SER A 52 10.51 -6.50 7.29
C SER A 52 9.12 -6.31 6.67
N TRP A 53 8.12 -5.95 7.48
CA TRP A 53 6.79 -5.61 7.02
C TRP A 53 6.80 -4.41 6.07
N LEU A 54 7.52 -3.34 6.41
CA LEU A 54 7.63 -2.15 5.58
C LEU A 54 8.24 -2.46 4.21
N ILE A 55 9.36 -3.20 4.18
CA ILE A 55 10.04 -3.58 2.93
C ILE A 55 9.13 -4.47 2.07
N MET A 56 8.44 -5.43 2.67
CA MET A 56 7.50 -6.28 1.95
C MET A 56 6.41 -5.45 1.25
N PHE A 57 5.81 -4.49 1.97
CA PHE A 57 4.76 -3.64 1.40
C PHE A 57 5.27 -2.63 0.37
N VAL A 58 6.48 -2.07 0.54
CA VAL A 58 7.09 -1.19 -0.46
C VAL A 58 7.33 -1.94 -1.76
N GLY A 59 7.83 -3.18 -1.68
CA GLY A 59 8.01 -4.04 -2.85
C GLY A 59 6.69 -4.39 -3.52
N LEU A 60 5.67 -4.76 -2.75
CA LEU A 60 4.34 -5.10 -3.26
C LEU A 60 3.66 -3.88 -3.93
N ASN A 61 3.75 -2.71 -3.30
CA ASN A 61 3.26 -1.45 -3.83
C ASN A 61 3.92 -1.08 -5.16
N PHE A 62 5.23 -1.31 -5.32
CA PHE A 62 5.93 -1.04 -6.57
C PHE A 62 5.28 -1.75 -7.76
N PHE A 63 4.98 -3.05 -7.61
CA PHE A 63 4.32 -3.83 -8.66
C PHE A 63 2.89 -3.36 -8.90
N ILE A 64 2.09 -3.17 -7.83
CA ILE A 64 0.69 -2.72 -7.96
C ILE A 64 0.60 -1.38 -8.67
N THR A 65 1.41 -0.39 -8.26
CA THR A 65 1.34 0.97 -8.84
C THR A 65 1.85 0.97 -10.28
N PHE A 66 2.81 0.10 -10.62
CA PHE A 66 3.25 -0.09 -11.98
C PHE A 66 2.12 -0.62 -12.89
N PHE A 67 1.42 -1.68 -12.47
CA PHE A 67 0.28 -2.21 -13.24
C PHE A 67 -0.90 -1.23 -13.32
N MET A 68 -1.21 -0.56 -12.21
CA MET A 68 -2.28 0.46 -12.19
C MET A 68 -1.97 1.64 -13.11
N ASN A 69 -0.71 2.08 -13.18
CA ASN A 69 -0.31 3.14 -14.09
C ASN A 69 -0.55 2.76 -15.57
N ILE A 70 -0.25 1.52 -15.95
CA ILE A 70 -0.53 1.01 -17.30
C ILE A 70 -2.03 1.11 -17.60
N LEU A 71 -2.89 0.68 -16.68
CA LEU A 71 -4.34 0.77 -16.84
C LEU A 71 -4.81 2.23 -16.95
N PHE A 72 -4.28 3.13 -16.13
CA PHE A 72 -4.70 4.54 -16.15
C PHE A 72 -4.33 5.25 -17.45
N ILE A 73 -3.17 4.96 -18.05
CA ILE A 73 -2.75 5.58 -19.31
C ILE A 73 -3.57 5.06 -20.49
N VAL A 74 -3.94 3.76 -20.48
CA VAL A 74 -4.77 3.17 -21.53
C VAL A 74 -6.21 3.69 -21.48
N PHE A 75 -6.79 3.85 -20.28
CA PHE A 75 -8.23 4.09 -20.13
C PHE A 75 -8.62 5.52 -19.74
N LEU A 76 -7.74 6.31 -19.11
CA LEU A 76 -8.12 7.56 -18.45
C LEU A 76 -7.26 8.77 -18.84
N LEU A 77 -5.93 8.63 -18.92
CA LEU A 77 -5.00 9.75 -19.04
C LEU A 77 -4.17 9.65 -20.32
N LYS A 78 -4.68 10.25 -21.41
CA LYS A 78 -4.05 10.17 -22.75
C LYS A 78 -2.80 11.05 -22.93
N ASN A 79 -2.66 12.11 -22.14
CA ASN A 79 -1.61 13.13 -22.31
C ASN A 79 -0.64 13.23 -21.11
N SER A 80 -0.73 12.31 -20.15
CA SER A 80 0.13 12.35 -18.95
C SER A 80 1.43 11.61 -19.17
N ASN A 81 2.51 12.13 -18.59
CA ASN A 81 3.83 11.53 -18.71
C ASN A 81 3.95 10.34 -17.74
N PHE A 82 4.18 9.14 -18.30
CA PHE A 82 4.08 7.85 -17.61
C PHE A 82 4.85 7.80 -16.29
N PHE A 83 6.10 8.28 -16.32
CA PHE A 83 7.02 8.17 -15.20
C PHE A 83 6.61 9.02 -14.01
N TYR A 84 6.19 10.26 -14.26
CA TYR A 84 5.80 11.18 -13.19
C TYR A 84 4.51 10.74 -12.49
N PHE A 85 3.53 10.23 -13.26
CA PHE A 85 2.29 9.75 -12.68
C PHE A 85 2.50 8.48 -11.85
N TRP A 86 3.33 7.55 -12.33
CA TRP A 86 3.73 6.37 -11.56
C TRP A 86 4.44 6.73 -10.25
N MET A 87 5.42 7.65 -10.30
CA MET A 87 6.12 8.12 -9.11
C MET A 87 5.15 8.72 -8.10
N ALA A 88 4.21 9.57 -8.54
CA ALA A 88 3.21 10.15 -7.65
C ALA A 88 2.36 9.06 -6.95
N LEU A 89 1.87 8.07 -7.72
CA LEU A 89 1.09 6.96 -7.16
C LEU A 89 1.92 6.07 -6.21
N TRP A 90 3.19 5.83 -6.53
CA TRP A 90 4.07 5.01 -5.70
C TRP A 90 4.38 5.65 -4.35
N TRP A 91 4.71 6.95 -4.35
CA TRP A 91 4.94 7.68 -3.11
C TRP A 91 3.67 7.81 -2.27
N PHE A 92 2.52 8.03 -2.92
CA PHE A 92 1.23 8.04 -2.23
C PHE A 92 0.92 6.69 -1.57
N ALA A 93 1.10 5.57 -2.30
CA ALA A 93 0.89 4.23 -1.76
C ALA A 93 1.79 3.96 -0.53
N ASN A 94 3.07 4.34 -0.58
CA ASN A 94 3.98 4.17 0.55
C ASN A 94 3.62 5.03 1.76
N SER A 95 3.15 6.26 1.55
CA SER A 95 2.62 7.10 2.63
C SER A 95 1.40 6.46 3.31
N VAL A 96 0.50 5.90 2.50
CA VAL A 96 -0.73 5.25 2.98
C VAL A 96 -0.42 3.97 3.77
N VAL A 97 0.56 3.18 3.32
CA VAL A 97 1.04 2.01 4.07
C VAL A 97 1.66 2.41 5.40
N SER A 98 2.49 3.45 5.42
CA SER A 98 3.14 3.92 6.66
C SER A 98 2.11 4.38 7.69
N LEU A 99 1.05 5.08 7.25
CA LEU A 99 -0.09 5.44 8.09
C LEU A 99 -0.88 4.21 8.55
N GLY A 100 -1.12 3.24 7.67
CA GLY A 100 -1.80 1.99 8.02
C GLY A 100 -1.05 1.19 9.08
N MET A 101 0.28 1.14 8.99
CA MET A 101 1.13 0.49 10.00
C MET A 101 1.09 1.23 11.34
N LEU A 102 1.11 2.57 11.34
CA LEU A 102 0.97 3.39 12.55
C LEU A 102 -0.37 3.19 13.26
N VAL A 103 -1.46 3.04 12.50
CA VAL A 103 -2.80 2.81 13.07
C VAL A 103 -2.93 1.38 13.63
N ALA A 104 -2.24 0.42 13.02
CA ALA A 104 -2.34 -0.99 13.38
C ALA A 104 -1.37 -1.44 14.49
N SER A 105 -0.26 -0.73 14.69
CA SER A 105 0.76 -0.99 15.72
C SER A 105 0.25 -0.63 17.11
#